data_AF-R5CYV6-F1
#
_entry.id   AF-R5CYV6-F1
#
_cell.length_a   1.000
_cell.length_b   1.000
_cell.length_c   1.000
_cell.angle_alpha   90.00
_cell.angle_beta   90.00
_cell.angle_gamma   90.00
#
_symmetry.space_group_name_H-M   'P 1'
#
loop_
_entity.id
_entity.type
_entity.pdbx_description
1 polymer ?
#
loop_
_entity_poly.entity_id
_entity_poly.type
_entity_poly.pdbx_seq_one_letter_code
_entity_poly.pdbx_strand_id
1 'polypeptide(L)'
;MRKILLLAAVMISLCLPAQNITRLVDVKRVSESFRTLPICSPRTDMMSVKAQVDKPAKAPAGDVETFYLEYYDRVYGFENLCVRSHVKSDFIFGNDGKVYIPNMFFKSQLPGYIEGTLSGNTITVSGAHNAGTVGENTYYVSQVDPETGSPKNEAFTLTKDPATGIWKTDGNTLLGLYVDELIPENLYSYCAMLNYLPAGAFPASVQCRLTAVDNYDRNISKTLEVIKVEDGYYIKGLMRGYDDSWVVGLYGENGDIKIPSYQVLGDDVAAVFVDELNYNQPEGLFVYDAEADTHSLQDNISLMDMYSDNGTDFYATQVYARMTISGLSADISDVKADRKIVGTEYFDLSGRRLSDAYKGLIIRVTRYADGTSSAEKIMK
;
A
#
# COMPACT_ATOMS: atom_id res chain seq x y z
N MET A 1 -1.13 54.46 -18.78
CA MET A 1 -0.66 53.48 -17.79
C MET A 1 -1.66 52.35 -17.70
N ARG A 2 -1.35 51.21 -18.33
CA ARG A 2 -2.24 50.03 -18.42
C ARG A 2 -2.18 49.26 -17.09
N LYS A 3 -3.33 49.08 -16.44
CA LYS A 3 -3.47 48.26 -15.24
C LYS A 3 -3.54 46.80 -15.66
N ILE A 4 -2.60 46.00 -15.16
CA ILE A 4 -2.59 44.54 -15.30
C ILE A 4 -3.66 43.99 -14.35
N LEU A 5 -4.70 43.36 -14.90
CA LEU A 5 -5.60 42.50 -14.12
C LEU A 5 -4.87 41.18 -13.86
N LEU A 6 -4.59 40.87 -12.59
CA LEU A 6 -4.37 39.49 -12.18
C LEU A 6 -5.72 38.77 -12.26
N LEU A 7 -5.86 37.84 -13.20
CA LEU A 7 -6.84 36.77 -13.07
C LEU A 7 -6.34 35.85 -11.95
N ALA A 8 -6.98 35.95 -10.78
CA ALA A 8 -6.95 34.88 -9.82
C ALA A 8 -7.68 33.68 -10.44
N ALA A 9 -6.93 32.65 -10.82
CA ALA A 9 -7.49 31.34 -11.11
C ALA A 9 -8.11 30.82 -9.82
N VAL A 10 -9.43 31.00 -9.68
CA VAL A 10 -10.23 30.29 -8.68
C VAL A 10 -10.16 28.82 -9.08
N MET A 11 -9.23 28.10 -8.45
CA MET A 11 -9.24 26.64 -8.40
C MET A 11 -10.54 26.26 -7.69
N ILE A 12 -11.60 26.04 -8.47
CA ILE A 12 -12.76 25.30 -7.99
C ILE A 12 -12.25 23.88 -7.82
N SER A 13 -11.69 23.61 -6.63
CA SER A 13 -11.59 22.26 -6.10
C SER A 13 -13.03 21.74 -6.03
N LEU A 14 -13.44 21.03 -7.08
CA LEU A 14 -14.51 20.08 -6.96
C LEU A 14 -13.96 19.02 -6.00
N CYS A 15 -14.23 19.20 -4.70
CA CYS A 15 -14.19 18.09 -3.75
C CYS A 15 -15.19 17.07 -4.28
N LEU A 16 -14.72 16.17 -5.14
CA LEU A 16 -15.36 14.89 -5.33
C LEU A 16 -15.51 14.31 -3.92
N PRO A 17 -16.71 13.86 -3.52
CA PRO A 17 -16.83 13.11 -2.27
C PRO A 17 -15.83 11.96 -2.36
N ALA A 18 -15.06 11.74 -1.28
CA ALA A 18 -14.13 10.62 -1.18
C ALA A 18 -14.80 9.38 -1.77
N GLN A 19 -14.34 8.94 -2.94
CA GLN A 19 -14.93 7.79 -3.59
C GLN A 19 -14.55 6.57 -2.75
N ASN A 20 -15.55 5.76 -2.40
CA ASN A 20 -15.35 4.50 -1.69
C ASN A 20 -14.45 3.59 -2.54
N ILE A 21 -13.15 3.59 -2.24
CA ILE A 21 -12.24 2.61 -2.82
C ILE A 21 -12.22 1.41 -1.88
N THR A 22 -12.88 0.34 -2.31
CA THR A 22 -12.61 -1.01 -1.84
C THR A 22 -11.17 -1.36 -2.22
N ARG A 23 -10.39 -1.93 -1.30
CA ARG A 23 -9.01 -2.37 -1.61
C ARG A 23 -9.04 -3.30 -2.82
N LEU A 24 -8.18 -3.01 -3.81
CA LEU A 24 -8.10 -3.84 -5.02
C LEU A 24 -7.24 -5.08 -4.80
N VAL A 25 -6.30 -5.02 -3.86
CA VAL A 25 -5.44 -6.14 -3.48
C VAL A 25 -6.06 -6.87 -2.29
N ASP A 26 -6.78 -7.95 -2.59
CA ASP A 26 -7.28 -8.86 -1.57
C ASP A 26 -6.09 -9.58 -0.94
N VAL A 27 -5.71 -9.17 0.28
CA VAL A 27 -4.56 -9.73 1.00
C VAL A 27 -4.77 -11.24 1.27
N LYS A 28 -6.01 -11.74 1.22
CA LYS A 28 -6.32 -13.17 1.37
C LYS A 28 -6.05 -14.02 0.13
N ARG A 29 -5.82 -13.43 -1.06
CA ARG A 29 -6.10 -14.14 -2.31
C ARG A 29 -5.01 -14.09 -3.36
N VAL A 30 -3.73 -14.26 -3.01
CA VAL A 30 -2.66 -14.52 -4.00
C VAL A 30 -1.68 -15.59 -3.53
N SER A 31 -2.16 -16.83 -3.55
CA SER A 31 -1.29 -18.02 -3.68
C SER A 31 -1.79 -18.98 -4.75
N GLU A 32 -3.06 -18.86 -5.21
CA GLU A 32 -3.66 -19.84 -6.13
C GLU A 32 -3.62 -19.43 -7.62
N SER A 33 -3.41 -18.15 -7.94
CA SER A 33 -3.57 -17.64 -9.32
C SER A 33 -2.26 -17.39 -10.08
N PHE A 34 -1.12 -17.35 -9.40
CA PHE A 34 0.18 -17.17 -10.05
C PHE A 34 1.15 -18.24 -9.58
N ARG A 35 1.64 -19.05 -10.53
CA ARG A 35 2.78 -19.92 -10.28
C ARG A 35 3.99 -19.03 -10.02
N THR A 36 4.61 -19.19 -8.86
CA THR A 36 5.80 -18.43 -8.51
C THR A 36 6.99 -18.96 -9.30
N LEU A 37 7.60 -18.10 -10.10
CA LEU A 37 8.78 -18.43 -10.88
C LEU A 37 10.01 -18.48 -9.97
N PRO A 38 10.90 -19.49 -10.15
CA PRO A 38 12.21 -19.46 -9.51
C PRO A 38 12.99 -18.26 -10.06
N ILE A 39 13.69 -17.54 -9.19
CA ILE A 39 14.66 -16.53 -9.61
C ILE A 39 15.93 -17.28 -10.00
N CYS A 40 16.43 -17.00 -11.20
CA CYS A 40 17.57 -17.71 -11.78
C CYS A 40 18.90 -16.95 -11.62
N SER A 41 18.83 -15.64 -11.32
CA SER A 41 20.01 -14.81 -11.09
C SER A 41 20.29 -14.67 -9.58
N PRO A 42 21.48 -15.07 -9.08
CA PRO A 42 21.85 -14.83 -7.69
C PRO A 42 21.94 -13.33 -7.43
N ARG A 43 21.54 -12.92 -6.22
CA ARG A 43 21.63 -11.52 -5.85
C ARG A 43 23.07 -11.12 -5.57
N THR A 44 23.51 -10.04 -6.19
CA THR A 44 24.71 -9.33 -5.76
C THR A 44 24.54 -8.87 -4.32
N ASP A 45 25.60 -9.03 -3.50
CA ASP A 45 25.65 -8.80 -2.06
C ASP A 45 25.05 -7.42 -1.66
N MET A 46 23.76 -7.42 -1.30
CA MET A 46 22.91 -6.22 -1.19
C MET A 46 23.31 -5.29 -0.05
N MET A 47 24.16 -5.73 0.89
CA MET A 47 24.59 -4.93 2.04
C MET A 47 25.79 -4.00 1.76
N SER A 48 26.45 -4.14 0.61
CA SER A 48 27.75 -3.47 0.37
C SER A 48 27.76 -2.41 -0.74
N VAL A 49 26.78 -2.41 -1.65
CA VAL A 49 26.68 -1.39 -2.68
C VAL A 49 25.97 -0.17 -2.08
N LYS A 50 26.76 0.74 -1.50
CA LYS A 50 26.29 2.12 -1.30
C LYS A 50 25.73 2.59 -2.63
N ALA A 51 24.46 3.00 -2.66
CA ALA A 51 23.85 3.62 -3.81
C ALA A 51 24.82 4.67 -4.37
N GLN A 52 25.47 4.37 -5.49
CA GLN A 52 26.04 5.43 -6.31
C GLN A 52 24.82 6.08 -6.95
N VAL A 53 24.22 7.00 -6.20
CA VAL A 53 23.16 7.85 -6.71
C VAL A 53 23.83 8.76 -7.72
N ASP A 54 23.98 8.27 -8.95
CA ASP A 54 23.92 9.18 -10.07
C ASP A 54 22.66 10.00 -9.87
N LYS A 55 22.80 11.34 -9.95
CA LYS A 55 21.70 12.27 -9.71
C LYS A 55 20.47 11.72 -10.44
N PRO A 56 19.32 11.54 -9.76
CA PRO A 56 18.13 11.04 -10.43
C PRO A 56 17.92 11.91 -11.67
N ALA A 57 17.72 11.25 -12.82
CA ALA A 57 17.51 11.93 -14.08
C ALA A 57 16.50 13.06 -13.85
N LYS A 58 16.83 14.28 -14.29
CA LYS A 58 15.96 15.43 -14.08
C LYS A 58 14.55 15.06 -14.52
N ALA A 59 13.58 15.18 -13.62
CA ALA A 59 12.19 14.87 -13.91
C ALA A 59 11.78 15.56 -15.22
N PRO A 60 11.22 14.82 -16.20
CA PRO A 60 10.72 15.38 -17.44
C PRO A 60 9.75 16.54 -17.18
N ALA A 61 9.67 17.49 -18.12
CA ALA A 61 8.72 18.58 -18.02
C ALA A 61 7.31 18.09 -18.42
N GLY A 62 6.32 18.36 -17.60
CA GLY A 62 4.94 17.97 -17.83
C GLY A 62 4.06 18.20 -16.61
N ASP A 63 2.79 17.87 -16.74
CA ASP A 63 1.84 17.90 -15.64
C ASP A 63 2.04 16.67 -14.75
N VAL A 64 2.04 16.88 -13.43
CA VAL A 64 2.26 15.82 -12.45
C VAL A 64 0.92 15.42 -11.83
N GLU A 65 0.60 14.13 -11.87
CA GLU A 65 -0.53 13.54 -11.15
C GLU A 65 -0.01 12.47 -10.18
N THR A 66 -0.38 12.57 -8.91
CA THR A 66 0.08 11.63 -7.88
C THR A 66 -0.89 10.47 -7.73
N PHE A 67 -0.32 9.27 -7.75
CA PHE A 67 -1.00 8.01 -7.47
C PHE A 67 -0.31 7.28 -6.31
N TYR A 68 -1.00 6.29 -5.77
CA TYR A 68 -0.45 5.29 -4.87
C TYR A 68 -0.54 3.92 -5.55
N LEU A 69 0.61 3.30 -5.75
CA LEU A 69 0.74 2.01 -6.39
C LEU A 69 0.57 0.89 -5.35
N GLU A 70 -0.31 -0.06 -5.69
CA GLU A 70 -0.50 -1.34 -5.01
C GLU A 70 -0.28 -2.48 -5.99
N TYR A 71 0.48 -3.50 -5.57
CA TYR A 71 0.84 -4.63 -6.42
C TYR A 71 1.39 -5.81 -5.63
N TYR A 72 1.47 -6.96 -6.30
CA TYR A 72 2.17 -8.13 -5.78
C TYR A 72 3.62 -8.11 -6.23
N ASP A 73 4.53 -8.24 -5.28
CA ASP A 73 5.96 -8.08 -5.47
C ASP A 73 6.70 -9.37 -5.09
N ARG A 74 7.71 -9.72 -5.88
CA ARG A 74 8.56 -10.87 -5.60
C ARG A 74 9.68 -10.46 -4.66
N VAL A 75 9.55 -10.85 -3.39
CA VAL A 75 10.63 -10.77 -2.40
C VAL A 75 11.52 -12.00 -2.54
N TYR A 76 12.84 -11.80 -2.57
CA TYR A 76 13.81 -12.89 -2.72
C TYR A 76 13.69 -13.97 -1.67
N GLY A 77 13.81 -15.22 -2.10
CA GLY A 77 13.71 -16.40 -1.24
C GLY A 77 12.30 -16.78 -0.83
N PHE A 78 11.35 -15.85 -0.79
CA PHE A 78 9.95 -16.19 -0.47
C PHE A 78 9.36 -17.03 -1.59
N GLU A 79 8.64 -18.09 -1.25
CA GLU A 79 7.96 -18.89 -2.27
C GLU A 79 6.80 -18.11 -2.88
N ASN A 80 6.00 -17.42 -2.08
CA ASN A 80 4.83 -16.66 -2.54
C ASN A 80 5.16 -15.20 -2.84
N LEU A 81 4.31 -14.55 -3.65
CA LEU A 81 4.35 -13.10 -3.82
C LEU A 81 3.93 -12.40 -2.52
N CYS A 82 4.59 -11.31 -2.22
CA CYS A 82 4.27 -10.44 -1.09
C CYS A 82 3.45 -9.24 -1.59
N VAL A 83 2.75 -8.57 -0.67
CA VAL A 83 1.96 -7.38 -1.02
C VAL A 83 2.80 -6.13 -0.80
N ARG A 84 2.96 -5.28 -1.83
CA ARG A 84 3.48 -3.94 -1.66
C ARG A 84 2.37 -2.91 -1.86
N SER A 85 2.18 -2.08 -0.84
CA SER A 85 1.02 -1.20 -0.76
C SER A 85 1.40 0.27 -0.68
N HIS A 86 0.49 1.11 -1.20
CA HIS A 86 0.49 2.55 -1.02
C HIS A 86 1.83 3.24 -1.37
N VAL A 87 2.48 2.78 -2.45
CA VAL A 87 3.75 3.33 -2.91
C VAL A 87 3.50 4.59 -3.71
N LYS A 88 3.89 5.74 -3.16
CA LYS A 88 3.76 7.02 -3.87
C LYS A 88 4.41 6.95 -5.26
N SER A 89 3.64 7.34 -6.26
CA SER A 89 4.01 7.28 -7.68
C SER A 89 3.50 8.52 -8.39
N ASP A 90 4.40 9.46 -8.66
CA ASP A 90 4.11 10.71 -9.39
C ASP A 90 4.25 10.46 -10.89
N PHE A 91 3.11 10.36 -11.61
CA PHE A 91 3.10 10.25 -13.06
C PHE A 91 3.35 11.62 -13.66
N ILE A 92 4.16 11.68 -14.72
CA ILE A 92 4.39 12.90 -15.47
C ILE A 92 3.79 12.74 -16.86
N PHE A 93 2.76 13.52 -17.15
CA PHE A 93 2.19 13.65 -18.49
C PHE A 93 3.02 14.68 -19.25
N GLY A 94 3.97 14.18 -20.04
CA GLY A 94 4.98 14.98 -20.71
C GLY A 94 4.43 15.84 -21.83
N ASN A 95 5.04 17.02 -22.00
CA ASN A 95 4.72 17.92 -23.12
C ASN A 95 5.12 17.34 -24.50
N ASP A 96 5.87 16.24 -24.52
CA ASP A 96 6.32 15.51 -25.69
C ASP A 96 5.36 14.38 -26.13
N GLY A 97 4.20 14.27 -25.46
CA GLY A 97 3.20 13.24 -25.75
C GLY A 97 3.49 11.89 -25.08
N LYS A 98 4.50 11.81 -24.22
CA LYS A 98 4.80 10.63 -23.40
C LYS A 98 4.18 10.73 -22.02
N VAL A 99 4.08 9.58 -21.36
CA VAL A 99 3.78 9.46 -19.94
C VAL A 99 4.95 8.79 -19.26
N TYR A 100 5.45 9.38 -18.19
CA TYR A 100 6.56 8.86 -17.41
C TYR A 100 6.03 8.33 -16.08
N ILE A 101 6.20 7.02 -15.88
CA ILE A 101 5.73 6.30 -14.70
C ILE A 101 6.94 5.93 -13.86
N PRO A 102 7.02 6.26 -12.56
CA PRO A 102 8.16 5.88 -11.75
C PRO A 102 8.41 4.37 -11.81
N ASN A 103 9.67 3.98 -11.99
CA ASN A 103 10.07 2.58 -11.93
C ASN A 103 9.66 1.98 -10.58
N MET A 104 9.05 0.80 -10.60
CA MET A 104 8.57 0.11 -9.40
C MET A 104 9.60 -0.85 -8.82
N PHE A 105 10.55 -1.32 -9.62
CA PHE A 105 11.53 -2.30 -9.18
C PHE A 105 12.75 -1.63 -8.57
N PHE A 106 13.24 -2.19 -7.46
CA PHE A 106 14.55 -1.87 -6.89
C PHE A 106 14.82 -0.36 -6.76
N LYS A 107 13.82 0.35 -6.23
CA LYS A 107 13.74 1.83 -6.31
C LYS A 107 14.91 2.51 -5.59
N SER A 108 15.54 1.83 -4.64
CA SER A 108 16.71 2.36 -3.93
C SER A 108 17.94 2.51 -4.84
N GLN A 109 18.05 1.72 -5.92
CA GLN A 109 19.21 1.70 -6.82
C GLN A 109 18.87 2.02 -8.27
N LEU A 110 17.62 1.83 -8.70
CA LEU A 110 17.13 2.16 -10.05
C LEU A 110 16.09 3.29 -10.01
N PRO A 111 16.50 4.52 -9.59
CA PRO A 111 15.62 5.68 -9.69
C PRO A 111 15.42 6.04 -11.17
N GLY A 112 14.17 6.12 -11.61
CA GLY A 112 13.91 6.42 -13.01
C GLY A 112 12.44 6.28 -13.38
N TYR A 113 12.17 6.35 -14.67
CA TYR A 113 10.83 6.23 -15.23
C TYR A 113 10.76 5.13 -16.28
N ILE A 114 9.63 4.45 -16.30
CA ILE A 114 9.12 3.67 -17.42
C ILE A 114 8.37 4.64 -18.33
N GLU A 115 8.68 4.60 -19.63
CA GLU A 115 8.10 5.50 -20.62
C GLU A 115 6.94 4.84 -21.35
N GLY A 116 5.80 5.53 -21.44
CA GLY A 116 4.64 5.10 -22.21
C GLY A 116 4.09 6.21 -23.09
N THR A 117 3.10 5.84 -23.91
CA THR A 117 2.32 6.77 -24.73
C THR A 117 0.85 6.67 -24.37
N LEU A 118 0.16 7.81 -24.28
CA LEU A 118 -1.26 7.87 -23.92
C LEU A 118 -2.13 7.91 -25.18
N SER A 119 -3.09 6.98 -25.26
CA SER A 119 -4.17 7.01 -26.25
C SER A 119 -5.50 6.74 -25.56
N GLY A 120 -6.35 7.77 -25.46
CA GLY A 120 -7.61 7.69 -24.72
C GLY A 120 -7.36 7.36 -23.24
N ASN A 121 -7.87 6.20 -22.80
CA ASN A 121 -7.73 5.71 -21.42
C ASN A 121 -6.66 4.61 -21.30
N THR A 122 -5.73 4.53 -22.25
CA THR A 122 -4.70 3.48 -22.27
C THR A 122 -3.33 4.11 -22.38
N ILE A 123 -2.45 3.79 -21.43
CA ILE A 123 -1.01 4.04 -21.54
C ILE A 123 -0.37 2.76 -22.07
N THR A 124 0.37 2.86 -23.16
CA THR A 124 1.14 1.75 -23.75
C THR A 124 2.62 1.98 -23.51
N VAL A 125 3.26 1.02 -22.84
CA VAL A 125 4.70 0.98 -22.59
C VAL A 125 5.32 -0.04 -23.53
N SER A 126 6.40 0.32 -24.22
CA SER A 126 7.12 -0.60 -25.10
C SER A 126 7.73 -1.76 -24.30
N GLY A 127 7.77 -2.96 -24.90
CA GLY A 127 8.51 -4.07 -24.32
C GLY A 127 10.01 -3.77 -24.24
N ALA A 128 10.73 -4.49 -23.37
CA ALA A 128 12.19 -4.38 -23.22
C ALA A 128 12.68 -2.97 -22.81
N HIS A 129 12.00 -2.33 -21.87
CA HIS A 129 12.34 -0.98 -21.39
C HIS A 129 13.65 -0.99 -20.59
N ASN A 130 14.61 -0.12 -20.88
CA ASN A 130 15.84 0.02 -20.07
C ASN A 130 15.52 0.77 -18.77
N ALA A 131 15.64 0.08 -17.63
CA ALA A 131 15.38 0.61 -16.30
C ALA A 131 16.56 1.36 -15.69
N GLY A 132 17.76 1.22 -16.27
CA GLY A 132 18.99 1.87 -15.83
C GLY A 132 20.14 0.88 -15.64
N THR A 133 21.25 1.39 -15.10
CA THR A 133 22.47 0.61 -14.84
C THR A 133 22.85 0.78 -13.38
N VAL A 134 23.25 -0.31 -12.73
CA VAL A 134 23.82 -0.29 -11.38
C VAL A 134 25.13 -1.07 -11.38
N GLY A 135 26.24 -0.38 -11.09
CA GLY A 135 27.57 -0.96 -11.25
C GLY A 135 27.83 -1.28 -12.73
N GLU A 136 28.19 -2.52 -13.03
CA GLU A 136 28.42 -3.00 -14.40
C GLU A 136 27.16 -3.58 -15.06
N ASN A 137 26.07 -3.74 -14.29
CA ASN A 137 24.88 -4.44 -14.73
C ASN A 137 23.83 -3.46 -15.28
N THR A 138 23.23 -3.79 -16.43
CA THR A 138 22.11 -3.02 -17.02
C THR A 138 20.80 -3.75 -16.79
N TYR A 139 19.74 -3.04 -16.43
CA TYR A 139 18.46 -3.65 -16.07
C TYR A 139 17.38 -3.32 -17.10
N TYR A 140 16.53 -4.29 -17.38
CA TYR A 140 15.44 -4.17 -18.34
C TYR A 140 14.11 -4.62 -17.75
N VAL A 141 13.04 -3.89 -18.05
CA VAL A 141 11.67 -4.27 -17.71
C VAL A 141 10.98 -4.84 -18.94
N SER A 142 10.41 -6.04 -18.80
CA SER A 142 9.66 -6.71 -19.87
C SER A 142 8.51 -7.52 -19.28
N GLN A 143 7.51 -7.85 -20.10
CA GLN A 143 6.52 -8.83 -19.69
C GLN A 143 7.16 -10.20 -19.54
N VAL A 144 6.68 -10.99 -18.59
CA VAL A 144 7.20 -12.33 -18.27
C VAL A 144 6.23 -13.39 -18.77
N ASP A 145 6.75 -14.44 -19.39
CA ASP A 145 6.04 -15.69 -19.58
C ASP A 145 5.95 -16.45 -18.25
N PRO A 146 4.74 -16.67 -17.69
CA PRO A 146 4.56 -17.26 -16.36
C PRO A 146 5.01 -18.72 -16.25
N GLU A 147 5.19 -19.43 -17.36
CA GLU A 147 5.59 -20.84 -17.34
C GLU A 147 7.10 -21.02 -17.40
N THR A 148 7.79 -20.09 -18.07
CA THR A 148 9.21 -20.23 -18.39
C THR A 148 10.10 -19.16 -17.76
N GLY A 149 9.53 -18.04 -17.32
CA GLY A 149 10.29 -16.85 -16.93
C GLY A 149 10.88 -16.08 -18.12
N SER A 150 10.59 -16.51 -19.35
CA SER A 150 11.10 -15.85 -20.56
C SER A 150 10.52 -14.45 -20.72
N PRO A 151 11.33 -13.46 -21.12
CA PRO A 151 10.80 -12.16 -21.46
C PRO A 151 10.04 -12.24 -22.78
N LYS A 152 8.84 -11.65 -22.83
CA LYS A 152 8.04 -11.60 -24.07
C LYS A 152 8.49 -10.49 -25.01
N ASN A 153 9.10 -9.43 -24.48
CA ASN A 153 9.51 -8.24 -25.24
C ASN A 153 8.35 -7.54 -25.97
N GLU A 154 7.13 -7.77 -25.50
CA GLU A 154 5.90 -7.16 -26.00
C GLU A 154 5.54 -5.94 -25.16
N ALA A 155 4.83 -5.00 -25.78
CA ALA A 155 4.29 -3.85 -25.07
C ALA A 155 3.27 -4.28 -24.02
N PHE A 156 3.27 -3.62 -22.86
CA PHE A 156 2.20 -3.78 -21.88
C PHE A 156 1.39 -2.50 -21.75
N THR A 157 0.21 -2.62 -21.15
CA THR A 157 -0.71 -1.49 -21.02
C THR A 157 -1.16 -1.26 -19.59
N LEU A 158 -1.36 0.01 -19.26
CA LEU A 158 -2.18 0.43 -18.14
C LEU A 158 -3.47 1.02 -18.70
N THR A 159 -4.61 0.55 -18.22
CA THR A 159 -5.93 1.07 -18.61
C THR A 159 -6.56 1.81 -17.44
N LYS A 160 -7.02 3.04 -17.70
CA LYS A 160 -7.77 3.85 -16.74
C LYS A 160 -9.22 3.39 -16.70
N ASP A 161 -9.70 3.07 -15.51
CA ASP A 161 -11.12 2.99 -15.25
C ASP A 161 -11.70 4.41 -15.17
N PRO A 162 -12.59 4.83 -16.09
CA PRO A 162 -13.15 6.18 -16.08
C PRO A 162 -14.02 6.50 -14.86
N ALA A 163 -14.57 5.49 -14.18
CA ALA A 163 -15.45 5.69 -13.04
C ALA A 163 -14.67 6.03 -11.75
N THR A 164 -13.54 5.35 -11.57
CA THR A 164 -12.72 5.43 -10.35
C THR A 164 -11.42 6.22 -10.54
N GLY A 165 -11.01 6.43 -11.80
CA GLY A 165 -9.74 7.06 -12.14
C GLY A 165 -8.51 6.16 -11.95
N ILE A 166 -8.69 4.90 -11.58
CA ILE A 166 -7.62 3.94 -11.28
C ILE A 166 -6.98 3.46 -12.59
N TRP A 167 -5.64 3.47 -12.66
CA TRP A 167 -4.89 2.82 -13.74
C TRP A 167 -4.46 1.43 -13.33
N LYS A 168 -4.66 0.43 -14.19
CA LYS A 168 -4.29 -0.95 -13.89
C LYS A 168 -3.79 -1.75 -15.08
N THR A 169 -3.02 -2.81 -14.82
CA THR A 169 -2.75 -3.87 -15.80
C THR A 169 -3.97 -4.80 -15.95
N ASP A 170 -3.98 -5.63 -16.98
CA ASP A 170 -5.09 -6.55 -17.33
C ASP A 170 -5.24 -7.78 -16.41
N GLY A 171 -4.62 -7.76 -15.23
CA GLY A 171 -4.67 -8.84 -14.23
C GLY A 171 -3.81 -10.06 -14.57
N ASN A 172 -3.49 -10.32 -15.83
CA ASN A 172 -2.64 -11.46 -16.24
C ASN A 172 -1.20 -11.03 -16.56
N THR A 173 -0.96 -9.73 -16.72
CA THR A 173 0.38 -9.20 -16.97
C THR A 173 1.29 -9.39 -15.75
N LEU A 174 2.36 -10.16 -15.94
CA LEU A 174 3.54 -10.18 -15.08
C LEU A 174 4.61 -9.29 -15.70
N LEU A 175 5.18 -8.37 -14.93
CA LEU A 175 6.35 -7.59 -15.34
C LEU A 175 7.57 -8.12 -14.60
N GLY A 176 8.68 -8.26 -15.31
CA GLY A 176 9.94 -8.77 -14.79
C GLY A 176 11.04 -7.74 -14.97
N LEU A 177 11.94 -7.70 -14.00
CA LEU A 177 13.22 -7.03 -14.08
C LEU A 177 14.28 -8.06 -14.49
N TYR A 178 14.96 -7.83 -15.60
CA TYR A 178 16.02 -8.67 -16.14
C TYR A 178 17.37 -7.97 -16.04
N VAL A 179 18.44 -8.71 -15.78
CA VAL A 179 19.82 -8.19 -15.72
C VAL A 179 20.57 -8.51 -17.01
N ASP A 180 21.24 -7.51 -17.59
CA ASP A 180 22.12 -7.51 -18.77
C ASP A 180 21.49 -7.96 -20.09
N GLU A 181 20.83 -9.10 -20.09
CA GLU A 181 20.19 -9.70 -21.25
C GLU A 181 18.75 -10.13 -20.92
N LEU A 182 17.87 -9.98 -21.90
CA LEU A 182 16.48 -10.42 -21.83
C LEU A 182 16.39 -11.92 -22.14
N ILE A 183 16.82 -12.74 -21.19
CA ILE A 183 16.71 -14.20 -21.19
C ILE A 183 16.16 -14.71 -19.84
N PRO A 184 15.52 -15.89 -19.79
CA PRO A 184 14.91 -16.43 -18.56
C PRO A 184 15.88 -16.51 -17.37
N GLU A 185 17.14 -16.87 -17.62
CA GLU A 185 18.19 -17.05 -16.61
C GLU A 185 18.52 -15.74 -15.87
N ASN A 186 18.22 -14.62 -16.51
CA ASN A 186 18.53 -13.29 -16.01
C ASN A 186 17.32 -12.58 -15.37
N LEU A 187 16.20 -13.28 -15.19
CA LEU A 187 15.07 -12.76 -14.43
C LEU A 187 15.49 -12.55 -12.96
N TYR A 188 15.54 -11.29 -12.55
CA TYR A 188 15.99 -10.85 -11.23
C TYR A 188 14.85 -10.75 -10.21
N SER A 189 13.74 -10.14 -10.63
CA SER A 189 12.52 -10.01 -9.84
C SER A 189 11.33 -9.84 -10.78
N TYR A 190 10.11 -9.98 -10.27
CA TYR A 190 8.89 -9.76 -11.02
C TYR A 190 7.76 -9.29 -10.12
N CYS A 191 6.76 -8.66 -10.72
CA CYS A 191 5.56 -8.20 -10.05
C CYS A 191 4.31 -8.46 -10.89
N ALA A 192 3.16 -8.40 -10.24
CA ALA A 192 1.85 -8.61 -10.86
C ALA A 192 0.81 -7.60 -10.35
N MET A 193 -0.25 -7.43 -11.14
CA MET A 193 -1.45 -6.66 -10.78
C MET A 193 -1.14 -5.24 -10.29
N LEU A 194 -0.53 -4.42 -11.16
CA LEU A 194 -0.29 -3.02 -10.83
C LEU A 194 -1.63 -2.29 -10.75
N ASN A 195 -1.88 -1.61 -9.64
CA ASN A 195 -3.02 -0.73 -9.45
C ASN A 195 -2.52 0.63 -8.95
N TYR A 196 -2.72 1.68 -9.74
CA TYR A 196 -2.38 3.05 -9.37
C TYR A 196 -3.65 3.80 -8.97
N LEU A 197 -3.82 3.95 -7.66
CA LEU A 197 -4.98 4.60 -7.05
C LEU A 197 -4.76 6.12 -7.01
N PRO A 198 -5.70 6.95 -7.45
CA PRO A 198 -5.56 8.41 -7.39
C PRO A 198 -5.34 8.88 -5.95
N ALA A 199 -4.37 9.78 -5.73
CA ALA A 199 -4.07 10.27 -4.38
C ALA A 199 -5.28 10.93 -3.70
N GLY A 200 -6.12 11.62 -4.48
CA GLY A 200 -7.33 12.27 -3.98
C GLY A 200 -8.44 11.32 -3.50
N ALA A 201 -8.27 10.01 -3.66
CA ALA A 201 -9.24 9.02 -3.22
C ALA A 201 -9.01 8.52 -1.79
N PHE A 202 -7.87 8.86 -1.18
CA PHE A 202 -7.60 8.52 0.22
C PHE A 202 -7.98 9.69 1.14
N PRO A 203 -8.60 9.41 2.30
CA PRO A 203 -8.81 10.43 3.31
C PRO A 203 -7.48 10.88 3.92
N ALA A 204 -7.53 11.99 4.67
CA ALA A 204 -6.36 12.48 5.39
C ALA A 204 -5.85 11.45 6.41
N SER A 205 -4.53 11.36 6.55
CA SER A 205 -3.92 10.54 7.59
C SER A 205 -4.06 11.15 8.97
N VAL A 206 -4.03 10.31 9.99
CA VAL A 206 -3.91 10.67 11.40
C VAL A 206 -2.55 10.21 11.92
N GLN A 207 -2.03 10.91 12.93
CA GLN A 207 -0.77 10.56 13.57
C GLN A 207 -1.07 9.74 14.82
N CYS A 208 -0.45 8.57 14.92
CA CYS A 208 -0.57 7.66 16.06
C CYS A 208 0.82 7.42 16.66
N ARG A 209 0.89 6.81 17.85
CA ARG A 209 2.15 6.47 18.48
C ARG A 209 2.31 4.96 18.61
N LEU A 210 3.44 4.44 18.14
CA LEU A 210 3.90 3.08 18.38
C LEU A 210 4.90 3.06 19.54
N THR A 211 4.73 2.12 20.45
CA THR A 211 5.79 1.65 21.36
C THR A 211 6.06 0.18 21.12
N ALA A 212 7.30 -0.26 21.29
CA ALA A 212 7.70 -1.67 21.17
C ALA A 212 9.00 -1.92 21.95
N VAL A 213 9.41 -3.18 22.02
CA VAL A 213 10.74 -3.60 22.50
C VAL A 213 11.46 -4.28 21.33
N ASP A 214 12.70 -3.87 21.04
CA ASP A 214 13.49 -4.48 19.98
C ASP A 214 14.25 -5.74 20.43
N ASN A 215 14.90 -6.44 19.49
CA ASN A 215 15.74 -7.63 19.74
C ASN A 215 16.97 -7.39 20.64
N TYR A 216 17.21 -6.16 21.09
CA TYR A 216 18.26 -5.79 22.04
C TYR A 216 17.68 -5.29 23.36
N ASP A 217 16.41 -5.60 23.64
CA ASP A 217 15.64 -5.17 24.81
C ASP A 217 15.51 -3.64 24.95
N ARG A 218 15.66 -2.90 23.84
CA ARG A 218 15.54 -1.44 23.87
C ARG A 218 14.11 -1.02 23.59
N ASN A 219 13.62 -0.09 24.40
CA ASN A 219 12.33 0.52 24.17
C ASN A 219 12.35 1.39 22.91
N ILE A 220 11.39 1.14 22.03
CA ILE A 220 11.11 1.90 20.83
C ILE A 220 9.90 2.79 21.08
N SER A 221 9.96 4.02 20.60
CA SER A 221 8.81 4.93 20.55
C SER A 221 8.87 5.71 19.25
N LYS A 222 7.84 5.61 18.41
CA LYS A 222 7.77 6.26 17.10
C LYS A 222 6.39 6.81 16.81
N THR A 223 6.34 7.77 15.90
CA THR A 223 5.09 8.24 15.30
C THR A 223 4.78 7.38 14.08
N LEU A 224 3.53 6.94 13.96
CA LEU A 224 2.98 6.30 12.77
C LEU A 224 2.03 7.27 12.06
N GLU A 225 1.97 7.18 10.73
CA GLU A 225 0.88 7.79 9.96
C GLU A 225 -0.14 6.71 9.62
N VAL A 226 -1.41 6.96 9.88
CA VAL A 226 -2.47 5.98 9.62
C VAL A 226 -3.55 6.61 8.76
N ILE A 227 -3.91 5.94 7.66
CA ILE A 227 -5.08 6.30 6.83
C ILE A 227 -6.14 5.25 7.11
N LYS A 228 -7.29 5.68 7.61
CA LYS A 228 -8.47 4.81 7.78
C LYS A 228 -9.26 4.76 6.47
N VAL A 229 -9.58 3.56 6.01
CA VAL A 229 -10.41 3.32 4.82
C VAL A 229 -11.54 2.35 5.17
N GLU A 230 -12.49 2.16 4.26
CA GLU A 230 -13.68 1.31 4.47
C GLU A 230 -13.33 -0.13 4.89
N ASP A 231 -12.23 -0.67 4.35
CA ASP A 231 -11.81 -2.06 4.57
C ASP A 231 -10.60 -2.20 5.52
N GLY A 232 -10.18 -1.14 6.19
CA GLY A 232 -9.15 -1.20 7.24
C GLY A 232 -8.24 0.02 7.30
N TYR A 233 -6.95 -0.22 7.53
CA TYR A 233 -5.93 0.80 7.75
C TYR A 233 -4.76 0.69 6.77
N TYR A 234 -4.24 1.82 6.29
CA TYR A 234 -2.85 1.90 5.82
C TYR A 234 -2.02 2.49 6.95
N ILE A 235 -0.93 1.84 7.33
CA ILE A 235 -0.09 2.19 8.47
C ILE A 235 1.33 2.40 7.96
N LYS A 236 1.81 3.64 8.04
CA LYS A 236 3.16 4.04 7.62
C LYS A 236 4.16 3.88 8.76
N GLY A 237 5.33 3.35 8.46
CA GLY A 237 6.50 3.40 9.36
C GLY A 237 6.42 2.46 10.56
N LEU A 238 5.78 1.30 10.39
CA LEU A 238 5.61 0.31 11.46
C LEU A 238 6.95 -0.23 12.02
N MET A 239 8.01 -0.24 11.21
CA MET A 239 9.35 -0.71 11.60
C MET A 239 10.44 0.34 11.35
N ARG A 240 11.43 0.44 12.25
CA ARG A 240 12.60 1.32 12.07
C ARG A 240 13.40 0.92 10.84
N GLY A 241 13.87 1.91 10.10
CA GLY A 241 14.63 1.70 8.86
C GLY A 241 13.73 1.63 7.62
N TYR A 242 12.42 1.49 7.83
CA TYR A 242 11.39 1.43 6.80
C TYR A 242 10.34 2.51 7.02
N ASP A 243 10.78 3.71 7.39
CA ASP A 243 9.91 4.81 7.85
C ASP A 243 8.96 5.31 6.75
N ASP A 244 9.30 5.07 5.48
CA ASP A 244 8.48 5.40 4.32
C ASP A 244 7.59 4.25 3.81
N SER A 245 7.70 3.06 4.40
CA SER A 245 6.91 1.91 3.99
C SER A 245 5.50 1.94 4.59
N TRP A 246 4.55 1.41 3.84
CA TRP A 246 3.16 1.27 4.26
C TRP A 246 2.81 -0.20 4.35
N VAL A 247 2.18 -0.58 5.46
CA VAL A 247 1.52 -1.87 5.61
C VAL A 247 0.01 -1.68 5.72
N VAL A 248 -0.70 -2.74 5.43
CA VAL A 248 -2.15 -2.83 5.40
C VAL A 248 -2.59 -3.57 6.66
N GLY A 249 -3.44 -2.92 7.45
CA GLY A 249 -4.22 -3.54 8.52
C GLY A 249 -5.67 -3.73 8.11
N LEU A 250 -6.32 -4.77 8.61
CA LEU A 250 -7.73 -5.09 8.46
C LEU A 250 -8.45 -4.85 9.79
N TYR A 251 -9.72 -4.48 9.72
CA TYR A 251 -10.56 -4.46 10.93
C TYR A 251 -10.70 -5.88 11.49
N GLY A 252 -10.42 -6.04 12.78
CA GLY A 252 -10.69 -7.24 13.55
C GLY A 252 -12.03 -7.15 14.28
N GLU A 253 -12.28 -8.12 15.16
CA GLU A 253 -13.45 -8.08 16.05
C GLU A 253 -13.22 -7.05 17.17
N ASN A 254 -14.29 -6.48 17.72
CA ASN A 254 -14.21 -5.61 18.91
C ASN A 254 -13.25 -4.40 18.81
N GLY A 255 -12.98 -3.90 17.59
CA GLY A 255 -12.05 -2.79 17.36
C GLY A 255 -10.59 -3.21 17.21
N ASP A 256 -10.29 -4.50 17.21
CA ASP A 256 -8.96 -5.04 16.96
C ASP A 256 -8.44 -4.68 15.56
N ILE A 257 -7.12 -4.81 15.38
CA ILE A 257 -6.47 -4.65 14.08
C ILE A 257 -5.73 -5.92 13.73
N LYS A 258 -6.01 -6.47 12.55
CA LYS A 258 -5.29 -7.62 11.99
C LYS A 258 -4.33 -7.14 10.93
N ILE A 259 -3.04 -7.32 11.13
CA ILE A 259 -2.03 -6.95 10.13
C ILE A 259 -1.49 -8.24 9.52
N PRO A 260 -1.78 -8.56 8.25
CA PRO A 260 -1.22 -9.74 7.59
C PRO A 260 0.31 -9.69 7.51
N SER A 261 0.94 -10.86 7.59
CA SER A 261 2.36 -11.03 7.24
C SER A 261 2.58 -10.90 5.73
N TYR A 262 3.85 -10.94 5.31
CA TYR A 262 4.28 -10.92 3.91
C TYR A 262 3.95 -9.61 3.18
N GLN A 263 4.11 -8.50 3.90
CA GLN A 263 3.93 -7.15 3.35
C GLN A 263 5.29 -6.47 3.15
N VAL A 264 5.54 -5.93 1.97
CA VAL A 264 6.87 -5.50 1.58
C VAL A 264 7.23 -4.15 2.20
N LEU A 265 8.33 -4.12 2.96
CA LEU A 265 8.83 -2.93 3.66
C LEU A 265 9.86 -2.16 2.83
N GLY A 266 10.63 -2.87 2.01
CA GLY A 266 11.75 -2.32 1.25
C GLY A 266 12.07 -3.17 0.04
N ASP A 267 13.16 -2.88 -0.64
CA ASP A 267 13.65 -3.79 -1.69
C ASP A 267 14.04 -5.12 -1.02
N ASP A 268 13.25 -6.15 -1.28
CA ASP A 268 13.44 -7.54 -0.82
C ASP A 268 13.47 -7.77 0.68
N VAL A 269 12.63 -7.00 1.36
CA VAL A 269 12.35 -7.18 2.78
C VAL A 269 10.85 -7.18 2.99
N ALA A 270 10.34 -8.18 3.71
CA ALA A 270 8.93 -8.30 4.08
C ALA A 270 8.74 -8.24 5.60
N ALA A 271 7.68 -7.56 6.03
CA ALA A 271 7.13 -7.63 7.37
C ALA A 271 6.51 -9.02 7.59
N VAL A 272 7.02 -9.77 8.58
CA VAL A 272 6.49 -11.10 8.93
C VAL A 272 6.30 -11.20 10.44
N PHE A 273 5.11 -11.61 10.86
CA PHE A 273 4.84 -11.96 12.26
C PHE A 273 5.30 -13.38 12.54
N VAL A 274 5.90 -13.59 13.71
CA VAL A 274 6.39 -14.90 14.16
C VAL A 274 5.97 -15.15 15.61
N ASP A 275 5.84 -16.42 16.00
CA ASP A 275 5.63 -16.82 17.39
C ASP A 275 6.96 -16.94 18.17
N GLU A 276 6.87 -17.34 19.45
CA GLU A 276 8.02 -17.54 20.34
C GLU A 276 9.02 -18.62 19.87
N LEU A 277 8.61 -19.51 18.95
CA LEU A 277 9.45 -20.54 18.35
C LEU A 277 9.99 -20.10 16.97
N ASN A 278 9.73 -18.85 16.58
CA ASN A 278 10.02 -18.26 15.27
C ASN A 278 9.27 -18.92 14.11
N TYR A 279 8.10 -19.53 14.36
CA TYR A 279 7.23 -19.96 13.28
C TYR A 279 6.44 -18.78 12.72
N ASN A 280 6.47 -18.63 11.40
CA ASN A 280 5.72 -17.63 10.67
C ASN A 280 4.22 -17.73 10.97
N GLN A 281 3.63 -16.59 11.28
CA GLN A 281 2.22 -16.42 11.53
C GLN A 281 1.58 -15.72 10.34
N PRO A 282 0.33 -16.05 9.99
CA PRO A 282 -0.35 -15.42 8.86
C PRO A 282 -0.63 -13.93 9.09
N GLU A 283 -0.81 -13.53 10.35
CA GLU A 283 -1.12 -12.16 10.76
C GLU A 283 -0.67 -11.89 12.20
N GLY A 284 -0.45 -10.61 12.51
CA GLY A 284 -0.37 -10.10 13.87
C GLY A 284 -1.71 -9.50 14.28
N LEU A 285 -2.28 -9.98 15.38
CA LEU A 285 -3.49 -9.42 15.98
C LEU A 285 -3.10 -8.38 17.03
N PHE A 286 -3.53 -7.14 16.83
CA PHE A 286 -3.46 -6.08 17.81
C PHE A 286 -4.82 -5.93 18.50
N VAL A 287 -4.87 -6.37 19.76
CA VAL A 287 -6.07 -6.40 20.58
C VAL A 287 -6.36 -5.00 21.13
N TYR A 288 -7.61 -4.55 20.97
CA TYR A 288 -8.05 -3.26 21.47
C TYR A 288 -8.38 -3.30 22.97
N ASP A 289 -7.79 -2.37 23.72
CA ASP A 289 -8.12 -2.07 25.10
C ASP A 289 -8.87 -0.74 25.16
N ALA A 290 -10.15 -0.81 25.48
CA ALA A 290 -11.05 0.35 25.56
C ALA A 290 -10.79 1.24 26.78
N GLU A 291 -10.21 0.72 27.88
CA GLU A 291 -9.87 1.53 29.05
C GLU A 291 -8.63 2.39 28.78
N ALA A 292 -7.64 1.82 28.10
CA ALA A 292 -6.40 2.50 27.75
C ALA A 292 -6.46 3.27 26.41
N ASP A 293 -7.46 2.99 25.56
CA ASP A 293 -7.55 3.41 24.15
C ASP A 293 -6.28 3.04 23.37
N THR A 294 -5.91 1.76 23.44
CA THR A 294 -4.71 1.23 22.78
C THR A 294 -4.95 -0.09 22.06
N HIS A 295 -4.11 -0.37 21.08
CA HIS A 295 -4.07 -1.66 20.36
C HIS A 295 -2.73 -2.33 20.65
N SER A 296 -2.73 -3.44 21.38
CA SER A 296 -1.50 -4.16 21.72
C SER A 296 -1.40 -5.46 20.95
N LEU A 297 -0.26 -5.70 20.31
CA LEU A 297 0.04 -6.97 19.66
C LEU A 297 -0.09 -8.11 20.67
N GLN A 298 -0.79 -9.17 20.30
CA GLN A 298 -1.02 -10.32 21.16
C GLN A 298 0.29 -10.88 21.72
N ASP A 299 0.21 -11.46 22.92
CA ASP A 299 1.36 -12.05 23.59
C ASP A 299 2.03 -13.14 22.74
N ASN A 300 3.32 -13.32 22.95
CA ASN A 300 4.17 -14.31 22.27
C ASN A 300 4.28 -14.16 20.75
N ILE A 301 3.87 -13.02 20.20
CA ILE A 301 4.08 -12.66 18.80
C ILE A 301 5.08 -11.52 18.70
N SER A 302 5.96 -11.62 17.70
CA SER A 302 6.87 -10.56 17.30
C SER A 302 6.73 -10.25 15.81
N LEU A 303 7.08 -9.02 15.42
CA LEU A 303 7.18 -8.59 14.03
C LEU A 303 8.65 -8.51 13.61
N MET A 304 9.00 -9.05 12.45
CA MET A 304 10.35 -9.06 11.89
C MET A 304 10.41 -8.46 10.48
N ASP A 305 11.58 -7.92 10.12
CA ASP A 305 11.94 -7.47 8.77
C ASP A 305 12.66 -8.60 8.02
N MET A 306 11.89 -9.58 7.56
CA MET A 306 12.44 -10.80 7.01
C MET A 306 12.98 -10.60 5.58
N TYR A 307 14.21 -11.07 5.36
CA TYR A 307 14.88 -11.05 4.06
C TYR A 307 15.73 -12.32 3.87
N SER A 308 16.17 -12.56 2.64
CA SER A 308 17.10 -13.64 2.28
C SER A 308 18.27 -13.08 1.45
N ASP A 309 19.47 -13.59 1.67
CA ASP A 309 20.66 -13.27 0.85
C ASP A 309 20.99 -14.36 -0.18
N ASN A 310 20.59 -15.61 0.10
CA ASN A 310 20.90 -16.78 -0.70
C ASN A 310 19.65 -17.43 -1.35
N GLY A 311 18.47 -16.96 -1.00
CA GLY A 311 17.18 -17.43 -1.54
C GLY A 311 16.60 -18.63 -0.81
N THR A 312 17.26 -19.14 0.24
CA THR A 312 16.83 -20.32 1.00
C THR A 312 16.78 -20.08 2.51
N ASP A 313 17.75 -19.34 3.04
CA ASP A 313 17.83 -18.97 4.45
C ASP A 313 17.23 -17.58 4.65
N PHE A 314 16.56 -17.40 5.79
CA PHE A 314 15.92 -16.14 6.15
C PHE A 314 16.56 -15.53 7.38
N TYR A 315 16.70 -14.22 7.34
CA TYR A 315 17.31 -13.40 8.36
C TYR A 315 16.41 -12.22 8.70
N ALA A 316 16.67 -11.59 9.85
CA ALA A 316 16.02 -10.36 10.28
C ALA A 316 17.07 -9.44 10.90
N THR A 317 16.97 -8.14 10.64
CA THR A 317 17.83 -7.13 11.28
C THR A 317 17.13 -6.43 12.45
N GLN A 318 15.81 -6.42 12.46
CA GLN A 318 14.93 -5.84 13.46
C GLN A 318 13.84 -6.83 13.86
N VAL A 319 13.61 -6.96 15.16
CA VAL A 319 12.47 -7.72 15.70
C VAL A 319 11.78 -6.82 16.71
N TYR A 320 10.47 -6.61 16.57
CA TYR A 320 9.66 -5.86 17.52
C TYR A 320 8.72 -6.81 18.26
N ALA A 321 8.84 -6.84 19.58
CA ALA A 321 7.91 -7.50 20.48
C ALA A 321 7.14 -6.45 21.29
N ARG A 322 6.05 -6.87 21.95
CA ARG A 322 5.27 -6.03 22.88
C ARG A 322 4.87 -4.70 22.26
N MET A 323 4.40 -4.77 21.01
CA MET A 323 4.02 -3.60 20.24
C MET A 323 2.69 -3.06 20.75
N THR A 324 2.60 -1.74 20.94
CA THR A 324 1.35 -1.05 21.29
C THR A 324 1.20 0.19 20.42
N ILE A 325 0.04 0.31 19.78
CA ILE A 325 -0.37 1.50 19.03
C ILE A 325 -1.36 2.27 19.91
N SER A 326 -1.15 3.58 20.04
CA SER A 326 -1.99 4.49 20.83
C SER A 326 -2.36 5.72 20.03
N GLY A 327 -3.50 6.34 20.38
CA GLY A 327 -4.04 7.50 19.66
C GLY A 327 -4.74 7.15 18.34
N LEU A 328 -4.89 5.85 18.05
CA LEU A 328 -5.73 5.35 16.97
C LEU A 328 -7.09 4.95 17.58
N SER A 329 -7.89 5.93 18.00
CA SER A 329 -9.20 5.61 18.60
C SER A 329 -10.04 4.80 17.61
N ALA A 330 -10.68 3.72 18.08
CA ALA A 330 -11.58 2.91 17.26
C ALA A 330 -12.72 3.79 16.71
N ASP A 331 -13.04 3.67 15.42
CA ASP A 331 -14.18 4.44 14.91
C ASP A 331 -15.48 3.89 15.52
N ILE A 332 -16.48 4.76 15.74
CA ILE A 332 -17.80 4.36 16.28
C ILE A 332 -18.46 3.26 15.42
N SER A 333 -18.07 3.15 14.14
CA SER A 333 -18.47 2.09 13.22
C SER A 333 -17.87 0.71 13.52
N ASP A 334 -16.70 0.65 14.15
CA ASP A 334 -15.94 -0.59 14.42
C ASP A 334 -16.45 -1.32 15.65
N VAL A 335 -17.22 -0.62 16.49
CA VAL A 335 -17.83 -1.18 17.71
C VAL A 335 -19.25 -1.70 17.45
N LYS A 336 -19.47 -2.33 16.29
CA LYS A 336 -20.78 -2.84 15.86
C LYS A 336 -21.03 -4.33 16.11
N ALA A 337 -20.02 -5.11 16.51
CA ALA A 337 -20.24 -6.50 16.87
C ALA A 337 -20.84 -6.58 18.30
N ASP A 338 -21.98 -7.27 18.42
CA ASP A 338 -22.64 -7.73 19.65
C ASP A 338 -23.28 -6.72 20.62
N ARG A 339 -23.37 -5.44 20.28
CA ARG A 339 -24.13 -4.51 21.12
C ARG A 339 -25.64 -4.70 21.01
N LYS A 340 -26.26 -5.16 22.09
CA LYS A 340 -27.72 -5.22 22.23
C LYS A 340 -28.33 -3.83 22.09
N ILE A 341 -29.11 -3.62 21.03
CA ILE A 341 -29.87 -2.39 20.81
C ILE A 341 -30.98 -2.29 21.87
N VAL A 342 -31.02 -1.16 22.57
CA VAL A 342 -32.04 -0.85 23.58
C VAL A 342 -32.92 0.33 23.19
N GLY A 343 -32.57 1.07 22.13
CA GLY A 343 -33.41 2.15 21.62
C GLY A 343 -32.98 2.68 20.27
N THR A 344 -33.93 3.25 19.54
CA THR A 344 -33.69 4.00 18.31
C THR A 344 -34.46 5.30 18.39
N GLU A 345 -33.78 6.41 18.11
CA GLU A 345 -34.32 7.75 18.12
C GLU A 345 -34.05 8.42 16.77
N TYR A 346 -34.93 9.33 16.35
CA TYR A 346 -34.78 10.07 15.11
C TYR A 346 -34.74 11.56 15.40
N PHE A 347 -33.87 12.28 14.68
CA PHE A 347 -33.73 13.73 14.78
C PHE A 347 -33.71 14.36 13.40
N ASP A 348 -34.24 15.58 13.29
CA ASP A 348 -34.00 16.39 12.10
C ASP A 348 -32.62 17.06 12.19
N LEU A 349 -32.18 17.72 11.12
CA LEU A 349 -30.86 18.37 11.06
C LEU A 349 -30.70 19.54 12.04
N SER A 350 -31.79 20.00 12.68
CA SER A 350 -31.75 21.01 13.73
C SER A 350 -31.56 20.42 15.13
N GLY A 351 -31.51 19.08 15.25
CA GLY A 351 -31.42 18.37 16.53
C GLY A 351 -32.77 18.20 17.24
N ARG A 352 -33.88 18.53 16.59
CA ARG A 352 -35.22 18.29 17.15
C ARG A 352 -35.57 16.80 17.01
N ARG A 353 -36.00 16.19 18.11
CA ARG A 353 -36.43 14.80 18.16
C ARG A 353 -37.73 14.60 17.37
N LEU A 354 -37.81 13.48 16.68
CA LEU A 354 -38.92 13.07 15.82
C LEU A 354 -39.55 11.80 16.39
N SER A 355 -40.86 11.64 16.18
CA SER A 355 -41.60 10.47 16.62
C SER A 355 -41.35 9.24 15.77
N ASP A 356 -40.97 9.43 14.50
CA ASP A 356 -40.66 8.37 13.56
C ASP A 356 -39.73 8.89 12.45
N ALA A 357 -39.21 7.97 11.65
CA ALA A 357 -38.43 8.29 10.48
C ALA A 357 -39.34 8.86 9.36
N TYR A 358 -39.25 10.15 9.09
CA TYR A 358 -40.04 10.83 8.05
C TYR A 358 -39.29 10.91 6.71
N LYS A 359 -40.00 11.28 5.63
CA LYS A 359 -39.40 11.49 4.30
C LYS A 359 -38.44 12.67 4.29
N GLY A 360 -37.20 12.44 3.87
CA GLY A 360 -36.14 13.45 3.84
C GLY A 360 -34.90 13.03 4.60
N LEU A 361 -34.03 14.01 4.87
CA LEU A 361 -32.74 13.78 5.50
C LEU A 361 -32.86 13.86 7.02
N ILE A 362 -32.54 12.76 7.70
CA ILE A 362 -32.70 12.61 9.14
C ILE A 362 -31.46 11.97 9.78
N ILE A 363 -31.31 12.17 11.09
CA ILE A 363 -30.28 11.53 11.89
C ILE A 363 -30.96 10.42 12.70
N ARG A 364 -30.56 9.17 12.49
CA ARG A 364 -30.95 8.03 13.33
C ARG A 364 -29.89 7.85 14.40
N VAL A 365 -30.31 7.84 15.65
CA VAL A 365 -29.46 7.53 16.80
C VAL A 365 -29.87 6.17 17.36
N THR A 366 -28.94 5.23 17.41
CA THR A 366 -29.14 3.90 18.00
C THR A 366 -28.47 3.86 19.35
N ARG A 367 -29.22 3.51 20.41
CA ARG A 367 -28.73 3.36 21.78
C ARG A 367 -28.48 1.89 22.09
N TYR A 368 -27.38 1.61 22.79
CA TYR A 368 -26.94 0.28 23.15
C TYR A 368 -27.05 0.03 24.66
N ALA A 369 -27.13 -1.25 25.05
CA ALA A 369 -27.31 -1.65 26.44
C ALA A 369 -26.14 -1.25 27.36
N ASP A 370 -24.96 -1.04 26.79
CA ASP A 370 -23.75 -0.56 27.50
C ASP A 370 -23.77 0.96 27.76
N GLY A 371 -24.86 1.65 27.41
CA GLY A 371 -25.01 3.09 27.60
C GLY A 371 -24.45 3.95 26.47
N THR A 372 -23.80 3.35 25.47
CA THR A 372 -23.28 4.07 24.30
C THR A 372 -24.36 4.30 23.24
N SER A 373 -24.06 5.17 22.27
CA SER A 373 -24.94 5.42 21.13
C SER A 373 -24.17 5.65 19.84
N SER A 374 -24.71 5.19 18.70
CA SER A 374 -24.24 5.56 17.37
C SER A 374 -25.24 6.49 16.69
N ALA A 375 -24.75 7.39 15.84
CA ALA A 375 -25.59 8.28 15.05
C ALA A 375 -25.23 8.14 13.57
N GLU A 376 -26.24 8.02 12.71
CA GLU A 376 -26.06 7.91 11.27
C GLU A 376 -27.07 8.80 10.54
N LYS A 377 -26.64 9.34 9.41
CA LYS A 377 -27.46 10.18 8.54
C LYS A 377 -28.15 9.29 7.52
N ILE A 378 -29.48 9.27 7.52
CA ILE A 378 -30.29 8.47 6.59
C ILE A 378 -31.21 9.37 5.77
N MET A 379 -31.42 8.99 4.52
CA MET A 379 -32.39 9.62 3.62
C MET A 379 -33.53 8.62 3.39
N LYS A 380 -34.76 9.02 3.71
CA LYS A 380 -35.96 8.18 3.54
C LYS A 380 -36.95 8.74 2.54
#